data_AF-A0A023FJY8-F1
#
_entry.id   AF-A0A023FJY8-F1
#
_cell.length_a   1.000
_cell.length_b   1.000
_cell.length_c   1.000
_cell.angle_alpha   90.00
_cell.angle_beta   90.00
_cell.angle_gamma   90.00
#
_symmetry.space_group_name_H-M   'P 1'
#
loop_
_entity.id
_entity.type
_entity.pdbx_description
1 polymer ?
#
loop_
_entity_poly.entity_id
_entity_poly.type
_entity_poly.pdbx_seq_one_letter_code
_entity_poly.pdbx_strand_id
1 'polypeptide(L)'
;MWYKVAIPQGKKHGKDFILREIKARISTPLIPYNFQYDGNNAIFYINDPASAAAVRSLNRVIDTPSGFKMNITVKGSELPTVSLDEEIFSGLKMVMGKRYDAIRCVLNLSNFHNEESLKELNLYITLGRTSVMSVAIKIIVDNIPEVQTLDLSNNRLVTLYPLGPLRSACKQLRSLNLANNKIMKMTELDSLKGMSSLQELVLEGNPVCSSYDDKTEYISAVRERFPKVILLDHNELPPPISFDLGVEETMPLSKPSYFPSEEVKQVVVQFLEQYFSIFDSKDRSGLLDAYHDNAVFSLTAMKLATTKTDVKEFQRESRNLARLTNSDARRDRLKSGRLNIVSFLNQLPETRHDPSSFTVDVPLVTPTLMCFSVFGILRLVHKGLILPPLRSFTRNFFVVPQGTGFSIINETLFITGGTEEQIRAYPTPENTPSTSSAATPTASTERDRLITELCAQTRMNRAFAERCLEQNDWNIQKAFTVFSEINVSICELLMSVFFLALEVG
;
A
#
# COMPACT_ATOMS: atom_id res chain seq x y z
N MET A 1 27.36 -7.11 30.97
CA MET A 1 27.44 -5.63 31.09
C MET A 1 28.12 -5.14 29.83
N TRP A 2 27.64 -4.07 29.20
CA TRP A 2 28.18 -3.60 27.93
C TRP A 2 29.21 -2.49 28.12
N TYR A 3 30.18 -2.43 27.22
CA TYR A 3 31.22 -1.40 27.20
C TYR A 3 31.20 -0.69 25.86
N LYS A 4 30.99 0.62 25.88
CA LYS A 4 31.06 1.48 24.70
C LYS A 4 32.51 1.87 24.45
N VAL A 5 33.02 1.50 23.28
CA VAL A 5 34.31 1.95 22.76
C VAL A 5 34.06 3.12 21.82
N ALA A 6 34.73 4.23 22.05
CA ALA A 6 34.67 5.41 21.20
C ALA A 6 36.09 5.83 20.80
N ILE A 7 36.30 6.00 19.49
CA ILE A 7 37.57 6.40 18.89
C ILE A 7 37.34 7.74 18.18
N PRO A 8 37.76 8.85 18.79
CA PRO A 8 37.66 10.17 18.18
C PRO A 8 38.39 10.20 16.83
N GLN A 9 37.78 10.83 15.82
CA GLN A 9 38.32 10.87 14.45
C GLN A 9 38.45 9.48 13.78
N GLY A 10 37.89 8.42 14.37
CA GLY A 10 37.97 7.05 13.87
C GLY A 10 37.44 6.87 12.44
N LYS A 11 36.51 7.72 11.99
CA LYS A 11 36.01 7.70 10.60
C LYS A 11 37.11 7.88 9.55
N LYS A 12 38.17 8.65 9.86
CA LYS A 12 39.31 8.86 8.96
C LYS A 12 40.19 7.62 8.80
N HIS A 13 40.18 6.75 9.79
CA HIS A 13 41.01 5.54 9.81
C HIS A 13 40.31 4.35 9.15
N GLY A 14 38.98 4.32 9.21
CA GLY A 14 38.17 3.24 8.66
C GLY A 14 38.04 2.04 9.62
N LYS A 15 36.96 1.28 9.44
CA LYS A 15 36.56 0.13 10.26
C LYS A 15 37.65 -0.95 10.29
N ASP A 16 38.15 -1.33 9.13
CA ASP A 16 39.08 -2.46 9.00
C ASP A 16 40.41 -2.17 9.67
N PHE A 17 40.95 -0.96 9.50
CA PHE A 17 42.17 -0.53 10.18
C PHE A 17 41.99 -0.58 11.70
N ILE A 18 40.93 0.04 12.22
CA ILE A 18 40.66 0.11 13.65
C ILE A 18 40.57 -1.29 14.26
N LEU A 19 39.74 -2.17 13.68
CA LEU A 19 39.50 -3.49 14.24
C LEU A 19 40.73 -4.38 14.11
N ARG A 20 41.49 -4.28 13.01
CA ARG A 20 42.73 -5.04 12.81
C ARG A 20 43.81 -4.65 13.82
N GLU A 21 44.06 -3.36 14.01
CA GLU A 21 45.12 -2.89 14.91
C GLU A 21 44.80 -3.19 16.38
N ILE A 22 43.53 -3.14 16.78
CA ILE A 22 43.08 -3.53 18.12
C ILE A 22 43.24 -5.04 18.30
N LYS A 23 42.73 -5.86 17.36
CA LYS A 23 42.83 -7.33 17.43
C LYS A 23 44.28 -7.81 17.50
N ALA A 24 45.20 -7.16 16.80
CA ALA A 24 46.62 -7.53 16.81
C ALA A 24 47.33 -7.28 18.15
N ARG A 25 46.76 -6.47 19.04
CA ARG A 25 47.40 -6.02 20.29
C ARG A 25 46.69 -6.46 21.56
N ILE A 26 45.58 -7.17 21.45
CA ILE A 26 44.91 -7.79 22.59
C ILE A 26 45.01 -9.31 22.48
N SER A 27 45.15 -9.98 23.62
CA SER A 27 45.18 -11.45 23.70
C SER A 27 43.80 -12.08 23.84
N THR A 28 42.76 -11.27 24.03
CA THR A 28 41.36 -11.72 24.17
C THR A 28 40.60 -11.63 22.85
N PRO A 29 39.59 -12.48 22.62
CA PRO A 29 38.79 -12.43 21.39
C PRO A 29 37.98 -11.13 21.31
N LEU A 30 38.24 -10.29 20.29
CA LEU A 30 37.46 -9.08 20.05
C LEU A 30 36.19 -9.39 19.24
N ILE A 31 35.04 -9.21 19.87
CA ILE A 31 33.73 -9.23 19.21
C ILE A 31 33.14 -7.81 19.25
N PRO A 32 33.29 -7.02 18.16
CA PRO A 32 32.85 -5.63 18.12
C PRO A 32 31.39 -5.53 17.65
N TYR A 33 30.46 -5.39 18.57
CA TYR A 33 29.04 -5.26 18.25
C TYR A 33 28.67 -3.86 17.76
N ASN A 34 27.77 -3.79 16.77
CA ASN A 34 27.16 -2.56 16.25
C ASN A 34 28.20 -1.47 15.92
N PHE A 35 29.21 -1.83 15.14
CA PHE A 35 30.20 -0.85 14.68
C PHE A 35 29.52 0.19 13.80
N GLN A 36 29.66 1.47 14.16
CA GLN A 36 29.04 2.58 13.47
C GLN A 36 29.90 3.85 13.57
N TYR A 37 29.60 4.83 12.70
CA TYR A 37 30.18 6.16 12.79
C TYR A 37 29.16 7.15 13.37
N ASP A 38 29.58 7.89 14.39
CA ASP A 38 28.81 8.99 15.00
C ASP A 38 29.60 10.28 14.77
N GLY A 39 29.17 11.05 13.76
CA GLY A 39 29.95 12.15 13.21
C GLY A 39 31.30 11.66 12.67
N ASN A 40 32.40 12.15 13.25
CA ASN A 40 33.77 11.74 12.91
C ASN A 40 34.30 10.59 13.78
N ASN A 41 33.53 10.13 14.77
CA ASN A 41 33.97 9.13 15.73
C ASN A 41 33.56 7.73 15.28
N ALA A 42 34.43 6.74 15.47
CA ALA A 42 34.05 5.34 15.35
C ALA A 42 33.59 4.82 16.72
N ILE A 43 32.47 4.11 16.74
CA ILE A 43 31.85 3.57 17.96
C ILE A 43 31.51 2.10 17.73
N PHE A 44 31.80 1.27 18.73
CA PHE A 44 31.32 -0.12 18.79
C PHE A 44 31.21 -0.56 20.26
N TYR A 45 30.61 -1.72 20.48
CA TYR A 45 30.31 -2.24 21.81
C TYR A 45 30.95 -3.60 22.05
N ILE A 46 31.36 -3.86 23.29
CA ILE A 46 31.94 -5.12 23.74
C ILE A 46 31.12 -5.63 24.93
N ASN A 47 30.78 -6.93 24.93
CA ASN A 47 30.04 -7.59 26.03
C ASN A 47 30.92 -8.52 26.88
N ASP A 48 32.23 -8.25 26.91
CA ASP A 48 33.22 -9.02 27.66
C ASP A 48 34.11 -8.06 28.46
N PRO A 49 34.09 -8.13 29.81
CA PRO A 49 34.89 -7.26 30.67
C PRO A 49 36.40 -7.35 30.41
N ALA A 50 36.93 -8.55 30.14
CA ALA A 50 38.36 -8.77 29.92
C ALA A 50 38.81 -8.08 28.62
N SER A 51 38.09 -8.29 27.53
CA SER A 51 38.31 -7.61 26.26
C SER A 51 38.14 -6.10 26.38
N ALA A 52 37.13 -5.62 27.11
CA ALA A 52 36.95 -4.18 27.31
C ALA A 52 38.12 -3.55 28.09
N ALA A 53 38.68 -4.25 29.08
CA ALA A 53 39.86 -3.80 29.81
C ALA A 53 41.11 -3.78 28.91
N ALA A 54 41.32 -4.83 28.11
CA ALA A 54 42.42 -4.92 27.16
C ALA A 54 42.35 -3.81 26.09
N VAL A 55 41.16 -3.53 25.54
CA VAL A 55 40.97 -2.41 24.59
C VAL A 55 41.20 -1.06 25.26
N ARG A 56 40.83 -0.91 26.54
CA ARG A 56 41.07 0.33 27.30
C ARG A 56 42.56 0.62 27.48
N SER A 57 43.39 -0.39 27.70
CA SER A 57 44.85 -0.22 27.83
C SER A 57 45.54 0.21 26.53
N LEU A 58 44.86 0.13 25.38
CA LEU A 58 45.40 0.57 24.08
C LEU A 58 45.23 2.09 23.83
N ASN A 59 44.64 2.84 24.77
CA ASN A 59 44.52 4.28 24.63
C ASN A 59 45.89 4.94 24.44
N ARG A 60 46.09 5.65 23.32
CA ARG A 60 47.35 6.28 22.91
C ARG A 60 48.52 5.32 22.64
N VAL A 61 48.24 4.04 22.37
CA VAL A 61 49.27 3.04 22.05
C VAL A 61 49.45 2.86 20.54
N ILE A 62 48.34 2.72 19.79
CA ILE A 62 48.33 2.43 18.35
C ILE A 62 48.72 3.67 17.55
N ASP A 63 49.70 3.55 16.64
CA ASP A 63 50.05 4.60 15.68
C ASP A 63 49.03 4.67 14.55
N THR A 64 48.51 5.87 14.28
CA THR A 64 47.61 6.12 13.15
C THR A 64 48.41 6.42 11.88
N PRO A 65 47.83 6.24 10.67
CA PRO A 65 48.50 6.59 9.42
C PRO A 65 48.89 8.07 9.31
N SER A 66 48.23 8.93 10.09
CA SER A 66 48.54 10.37 10.20
C SER A 66 49.72 10.69 11.15
N GLY A 67 50.39 9.69 11.74
CA GLY A 67 51.54 9.87 12.63
C GLY A 67 51.18 10.22 14.09
N PHE A 68 49.88 10.30 14.42
CA PHE A 68 49.41 10.53 15.80
C PHE A 68 49.04 9.21 16.48
N LYS A 69 49.04 9.18 17.81
CA LYS A 69 48.53 8.03 18.59
C LYS A 69 47.00 8.00 18.62
N MET A 70 46.41 6.83 18.39
CA MET A 70 44.95 6.63 18.43
C MET A 70 44.41 6.80 19.85
N ASN A 71 43.46 7.72 20.02
CA ASN A 71 42.74 7.87 21.28
C ASN A 71 41.59 6.85 21.34
N ILE A 72 41.52 6.08 22.43
CA ILE A 72 40.47 5.07 22.65
C ILE A 72 39.84 5.32 24.01
N THR A 73 38.53 5.52 24.03
CA THR A 73 37.76 5.66 25.26
C THR A 73 36.84 4.46 25.44
N VAL A 74 36.95 3.77 26.57
CA VAL A 74 36.08 2.64 26.91
C VAL A 74 35.31 2.95 28.20
N LYS A 75 34.00 3.14 28.08
CA LYS A 75 33.10 3.42 29.21
C LYS A 75 32.06 2.32 29.37
N GLY A 76 31.61 2.09 30.61
CA GLY A 76 30.43 1.28 30.86
C GLY A 76 29.22 1.86 30.12
N SER A 77 28.39 1.00 29.57
CA SER A 77 27.23 1.37 28.76
C SER A 77 26.04 0.49 29.12
N GLU A 78 24.85 1.05 28.94
CA GLU A 78 23.63 0.27 28.78
C GLU A 78 23.64 -0.49 27.44
N LEU A 79 22.48 -0.92 26.96
CA LEU A 79 22.35 -1.72 25.74
C LEU A 79 22.98 -1.03 24.50
N PRO A 80 23.67 -1.78 23.62
CA PRO A 80 24.31 -1.27 22.40
C PRO A 80 23.36 -0.53 21.49
N THR A 81 23.64 0.74 21.21
CA THR A 81 22.89 1.49 20.19
C THR A 81 23.20 0.95 18.80
N VAL A 82 22.23 1.04 17.92
CA VAL A 82 22.37 0.66 16.52
C VAL A 82 21.84 1.80 15.64
N SER A 83 22.62 2.21 14.64
CA SER A 83 22.18 3.12 13.58
C SER A 83 21.21 2.37 12.68
N LEU A 84 20.05 2.95 12.39
CA LEU A 84 19.06 2.31 11.53
C LEU A 84 19.28 2.76 10.09
N ASP A 85 20.12 2.03 9.35
CA ASP A 85 20.40 2.24 7.93
C ASP A 85 19.76 1.14 7.06
N GLU A 86 19.72 1.34 5.74
CA GLU A 86 19.04 0.41 4.80
C GLU A 86 19.55 -1.04 4.91
N GLU A 87 20.82 -1.23 5.25
CA GLU A 87 21.42 -2.55 5.45
C GLU A 87 20.80 -3.25 6.66
N ILE A 88 20.66 -2.54 7.79
CA ILE A 88 20.02 -3.09 9.00
C ILE A 88 18.52 -3.29 8.82
N PHE A 89 17.83 -2.40 8.08
CA PHE A 89 16.43 -2.61 7.71
C PHE A 89 16.25 -3.89 6.89
N SER A 90 17.13 -4.11 5.90
CA SER A 90 17.11 -5.30 5.05
C SER A 90 17.42 -6.57 5.84
N GLY A 91 18.42 -6.51 6.74
CA GLY A 91 18.75 -7.61 7.65
C GLY A 91 17.59 -7.96 8.58
N LEU A 92 16.92 -6.95 9.16
CA LEU A 92 15.76 -7.16 10.02
C LEU A 92 14.60 -7.83 9.25
N LYS A 93 14.31 -7.33 8.04
CA LYS A 93 13.27 -7.91 7.17
C LYS A 93 13.56 -9.37 6.83
N MET A 94 14.81 -9.70 6.51
CA MET A 94 15.22 -11.07 6.20
C MET A 94 15.03 -12.01 7.41
N VAL A 95 15.48 -11.60 8.60
CA VAL A 95 15.33 -12.41 9.82
C VAL A 95 13.85 -12.59 10.19
N MET A 96 13.04 -11.54 10.08
CA MET A 96 11.60 -11.62 10.29
C MET A 96 10.93 -12.56 9.28
N GLY A 97 11.33 -12.52 8.00
CA GLY A 97 10.83 -13.43 6.97
C GLY A 97 11.14 -14.90 7.27
N LYS A 98 12.33 -15.21 7.80
CA LYS A 98 12.68 -16.58 8.25
C LYS A 98 11.82 -17.06 9.42
N ARG A 99 11.37 -16.14 10.26
CA ARG A 99 10.55 -16.39 11.44
C ARG A 99 9.04 -16.30 11.17
N TYR A 100 8.65 -16.08 9.91
CA TYR A 100 7.27 -16.03 9.48
C TYR A 100 6.84 -17.36 8.88
N ASP A 101 5.78 -17.94 9.42
CA ASP A 101 5.06 -19.06 8.82
C ASP A 101 3.91 -18.50 7.97
N ALA A 102 4.07 -18.54 6.66
CA ALA A 102 3.09 -18.02 5.71
C ALA A 102 1.81 -18.87 5.63
N ILE A 103 1.87 -20.16 5.96
CA ILE A 103 0.71 -21.06 5.92
C ILE A 103 -0.20 -20.78 7.11
N ARG A 104 0.39 -20.60 8.29
CA ARG A 104 -0.36 -20.33 9.53
C ARG A 104 -0.55 -18.85 9.82
N CYS A 105 0.06 -17.97 9.02
CA CYS A 105 0.13 -16.53 9.25
C CYS A 105 0.66 -16.18 10.65
N VAL A 106 1.71 -16.88 11.10
CA VAL A 106 2.32 -16.73 12.43
C VAL A 106 3.68 -16.07 12.29
N LEU A 107 3.90 -14.96 12.99
CA LEU A 107 5.21 -14.33 13.09
C LEU A 107 5.79 -14.50 14.50
N ASN A 108 6.90 -15.25 14.61
CA ASN A 108 7.57 -15.48 15.88
C ASN A 108 8.78 -14.55 16.06
N LEU A 109 8.62 -13.46 16.82
CA LEU A 109 9.71 -12.56 17.20
C LEU A 109 10.15 -12.74 18.65
N SER A 110 9.87 -13.90 19.27
CA SER A 110 10.30 -14.16 20.64
C SER A 110 11.83 -14.14 20.76
N ASN A 111 12.33 -13.60 21.88
CA ASN A 111 13.74 -13.57 22.23
C ASN A 111 14.66 -13.07 21.08
N PHE A 112 14.22 -12.03 20.36
CA PHE A 112 14.79 -11.64 19.06
C PHE A 112 16.28 -11.27 19.13
N HIS A 113 16.71 -10.68 20.25
CA HIS A 113 18.10 -10.29 20.48
C HIS A 113 19.10 -11.46 20.53
N ASN A 114 18.61 -12.69 20.59
CA ASN A 114 19.44 -13.90 20.61
C ASN A 114 19.60 -14.59 19.26
N GLU A 115 19.03 -14.04 18.19
CA GLU A 115 19.14 -14.55 16.83
C GLU A 115 20.59 -14.79 16.39
N GLU A 116 20.88 -16.03 15.96
CA GLU A 116 22.22 -16.45 15.57
C GLU A 116 22.72 -15.71 14.34
N SER A 117 21.87 -15.53 13.32
CA SER A 117 22.26 -14.79 12.10
C SER A 117 22.61 -13.32 12.36
N LEU A 118 22.07 -12.72 13.43
CA LEU A 118 22.47 -11.37 13.83
C LEU A 118 23.81 -11.38 14.58
N LYS A 119 24.04 -12.40 15.41
CA LYS A 119 25.31 -12.58 16.13
C LYS A 119 26.48 -12.80 15.17
N GLU A 120 26.31 -13.58 14.11
CA GLU A 120 27.32 -13.81 13.06
C GLU A 120 27.77 -12.50 12.39
N LEU A 121 26.85 -11.56 12.22
CA LEU A 121 27.12 -10.23 11.67
C LEU A 121 27.68 -9.24 12.70
N ASN A 122 27.94 -9.67 13.94
CA ASN A 122 28.26 -8.83 15.09
C ASN A 122 27.21 -7.71 15.30
N LEU A 123 25.93 -8.01 15.05
CA LEU A 123 24.82 -7.11 15.28
C LEU A 123 24.05 -7.55 16.54
N TYR A 124 23.92 -6.62 17.49
CA TYR A 124 23.03 -6.74 18.61
C TYR A 124 21.82 -5.83 18.39
N ILE A 125 20.71 -6.43 18.00
CA ILE A 125 19.43 -5.76 17.78
C ILE A 125 18.45 -6.22 18.85
N THR A 126 17.77 -5.28 19.50
CA THR A 126 16.78 -5.61 20.54
C THR A 126 15.47 -4.89 20.27
N LEU A 127 14.38 -5.65 20.29
CA LEU A 127 13.02 -5.12 20.16
C LEU A 127 12.59 -4.29 21.38
N GLY A 128 13.30 -4.40 22.51
CA GLY A 128 13.11 -3.50 23.66
C GLY A 128 13.44 -2.04 23.37
N ARG A 129 14.17 -1.74 22.28
CA ARG A 129 14.36 -0.36 21.82
C ARG A 129 13.19 0.11 20.97
N THR A 130 12.55 1.19 21.41
CA THR A 130 11.40 1.82 20.74
C THR A 130 11.65 2.07 19.25
N SER A 131 12.81 2.58 18.86
CA SER A 131 13.14 2.86 17.46
C SER A 131 13.21 1.60 16.60
N VAL A 132 13.79 0.52 17.12
CA VAL A 132 13.88 -0.79 16.45
C VAL A 132 12.48 -1.41 16.36
N MET A 133 11.70 -1.35 17.45
CA MET A 133 10.33 -1.84 17.45
C MET A 133 9.47 -1.13 16.41
N SER A 134 9.52 0.20 16.33
CA SER A 134 8.77 0.95 15.31
C SER A 134 9.11 0.52 13.88
N VAL A 135 10.37 0.17 13.62
CA VAL A 135 10.78 -0.38 12.33
C VAL A 135 10.22 -1.78 12.11
N ALA A 136 10.31 -2.67 13.10
CA ALA A 136 9.74 -4.01 13.01
C ALA A 136 8.23 -3.96 12.74
N ILE A 137 7.49 -3.11 13.47
CA ILE A 137 6.05 -2.92 13.26
C ILE A 137 5.77 -2.36 11.86
N LYS A 138 6.56 -1.40 11.38
CA LYS A 138 6.43 -0.90 10.01
C LYS A 138 6.63 -2.02 8.97
N ILE A 139 7.62 -2.89 9.15
CA ILE A 139 7.84 -4.04 8.26
C ILE A 139 6.62 -4.96 8.25
N ILE A 140 6.01 -5.24 9.40
CA ILE A 140 4.80 -6.06 9.49
C ILE A 140 3.66 -5.41 8.71
N VAL A 141 3.37 -4.13 9.00
CA VAL A 141 2.27 -3.39 8.37
C VAL A 141 2.42 -3.29 6.85
N ASP A 142 3.63 -3.03 6.37
CA ASP A 142 3.91 -2.81 4.95
C ASP A 142 3.95 -4.12 4.13
N ASN A 143 4.21 -5.29 4.76
CA ASN A 143 4.49 -6.53 4.02
C ASN A 143 3.55 -7.70 4.33
N ILE A 144 3.03 -7.79 5.57
CA ILE A 144 2.21 -8.92 6.04
C ILE A 144 1.05 -8.44 6.93
N PRO A 145 0.18 -7.53 6.45
CA PRO A 145 -0.98 -7.06 7.22
C PRO A 145 -1.99 -8.17 7.59
N GLU A 146 -1.92 -9.32 6.92
CA GLU A 146 -2.75 -10.50 7.15
C GLU A 146 -2.31 -11.40 8.33
N VAL A 147 -1.23 -11.04 9.03
CA VAL A 147 -0.71 -11.80 10.19
C VAL A 147 -1.82 -12.08 11.22
N GLN A 148 -1.94 -13.33 11.64
CA GLN A 148 -2.97 -13.79 12.59
C GLN A 148 -2.42 -14.01 14.00
N THR A 149 -1.15 -14.39 14.12
CA THR A 149 -0.49 -14.58 15.43
C THR A 149 0.83 -13.85 15.45
N LEU A 150 1.07 -13.07 16.50
CA LEU A 150 2.31 -12.34 16.71
C LEU A 150 2.89 -12.68 18.09
N ASP A 151 4.10 -13.26 18.10
CA ASP A 151 4.83 -13.53 19.33
C ASP A 151 5.95 -12.51 19.54
N LEU A 152 5.85 -11.72 20.60
CA LEU A 152 6.81 -10.71 21.06
C LEU A 152 7.36 -11.03 22.45
N SER A 153 7.24 -12.28 22.90
CA SER A 153 7.69 -12.70 24.22
C SER A 153 9.20 -12.57 24.41
N ASN A 154 9.66 -12.45 25.66
CA ASN A 154 11.08 -12.45 26.01
C ASN A 154 11.92 -11.32 25.35
N ASN A 155 11.32 -10.18 25.04
CA ASN A 155 12.00 -9.05 24.36
C ASN A 155 12.31 -7.87 25.28
N ARG A 156 12.03 -7.99 26.58
CA ARG A 156 12.24 -6.95 27.61
C ARG A 156 11.49 -5.66 27.27
N LEU A 157 10.31 -5.77 26.66
CA LEU A 157 9.48 -4.63 26.30
C LEU A 157 8.98 -3.92 27.56
N VAL A 158 9.20 -2.62 27.65
CA VAL A 158 8.67 -1.77 28.73
C VAL A 158 7.45 -0.99 28.25
N THR A 159 7.51 -0.47 27.02
CA THR A 159 6.43 0.29 26.40
C THR A 159 5.89 -0.38 25.15
N LEU A 160 4.58 -0.27 24.94
CA LEU A 160 3.89 -0.85 23.77
C LEU A 160 3.32 0.22 22.81
N TYR A 161 3.61 1.51 23.05
CA TYR A 161 3.21 2.58 22.14
C TYR A 161 3.61 2.33 20.66
N PRO A 162 4.82 1.80 20.34
CA PRO A 162 5.21 1.51 18.95
C PRO A 162 4.33 0.50 18.22
N LEU A 163 3.57 -0.32 18.94
CA LEU A 163 2.70 -1.35 18.36
C LEU A 163 1.37 -0.76 17.84
N GLY A 164 1.07 0.52 18.16
CA GLY A 164 -0.19 1.18 17.78
C GLY A 164 -0.62 1.03 16.31
N PRO A 165 0.29 1.08 15.30
CA PRO A 165 -0.07 0.88 13.89
C PRO A 165 -0.72 -0.48 13.58
N LEU A 166 -0.46 -1.52 14.39
CA LEU A 166 -1.07 -2.84 14.22
C LEU A 166 -2.60 -2.77 14.32
N ARG A 167 -3.14 -1.90 15.19
CA ARG A 167 -4.60 -1.72 15.39
C ARG A 167 -5.33 -1.37 14.09
N SER A 168 -4.74 -0.51 13.26
CA SER A 168 -5.36 -0.06 12.01
C SER A 168 -5.07 -0.99 10.84
N ALA A 169 -3.91 -1.62 10.80
CA ALA A 169 -3.45 -2.40 9.64
C ALA A 169 -3.77 -3.90 9.77
N CYS A 170 -3.46 -4.52 10.91
CA CYS A 170 -3.51 -5.96 11.10
C CYS A 170 -4.89 -6.41 11.59
N LYS A 171 -5.91 -6.28 10.74
CA LYS A 171 -7.30 -6.58 11.10
C LYS A 171 -7.56 -8.05 11.40
N GLN A 172 -6.68 -8.95 10.96
CA GLN A 172 -6.80 -10.40 11.18
C GLN A 172 -6.00 -10.92 12.38
N LEU A 173 -5.32 -10.05 13.15
CA LEU A 173 -4.52 -10.45 14.30
C LEU A 173 -5.41 -10.97 15.44
N ARG A 174 -5.38 -12.29 15.67
CA ARG A 174 -6.20 -13.00 16.66
C ARG A 174 -5.43 -13.33 17.94
N SER A 175 -4.13 -13.56 17.86
CA SER A 175 -3.29 -13.94 18.99
C SER A 175 -2.08 -13.02 19.14
N LEU A 176 -1.88 -12.48 20.34
CA LEU A 176 -0.74 -11.63 20.68
C LEU A 176 -0.06 -12.14 21.95
N ASN A 177 1.17 -12.61 21.81
CA ASN A 177 1.98 -13.06 22.94
C ASN A 177 2.99 -11.97 23.35
N LEU A 178 2.83 -11.46 24.57
CA LEU A 178 3.69 -10.47 25.21
C LEU A 178 4.36 -11.02 26.48
N ALA A 179 4.41 -12.33 26.66
CA ALA A 179 4.93 -12.97 27.85
C ALA A 179 6.39 -12.59 28.15
N ASN A 180 6.77 -12.62 29.43
CA ASN A 180 8.15 -12.45 29.90
C ASN A 180 8.81 -11.14 29.42
N ASN A 181 8.04 -10.06 29.40
CA ASN A 181 8.52 -8.71 29.14
C ASN A 181 8.64 -7.91 30.45
N LYS A 182 8.66 -6.58 30.37
CA LYS A 182 8.80 -5.66 31.51
C LYS A 182 7.67 -4.62 31.54
N ILE A 183 6.47 -5.05 31.13
CA ILE A 183 5.27 -4.22 31.11
C ILE A 183 4.81 -4.02 32.55
N MET A 184 4.85 -2.77 33.03
CA MET A 184 4.53 -2.45 34.42
C MET A 184 3.08 -2.05 34.65
N LYS A 185 2.41 -1.49 33.64
CA LYS A 185 1.07 -0.90 33.79
C LYS A 185 0.16 -1.35 32.65
N MET A 186 -1.11 -1.55 32.96
CA MET A 186 -2.13 -1.94 31.98
C MET A 186 -2.34 -0.86 30.90
N THR A 187 -2.10 0.41 31.23
CA THR A 187 -2.19 1.55 30.31
C THR A 187 -1.24 1.44 29.11
N GLU A 188 -0.19 0.63 29.18
CA GLU A 188 0.67 0.39 28.01
C GLU A 188 -0.10 -0.27 26.85
N LEU A 189 -1.18 -1.02 27.14
CA LEU A 189 -2.03 -1.64 26.13
C LEU A 189 -3.00 -0.65 25.48
N ASP A 190 -3.10 0.60 25.95
CA ASP A 190 -4.04 1.59 25.42
C ASP A 190 -3.75 1.93 23.95
N SER A 191 -2.49 1.84 23.52
CA SER A 191 -2.10 2.01 22.11
C SER A 191 -2.74 0.98 21.19
N LEU A 192 -3.09 -0.19 21.74
CA LEU A 192 -3.70 -1.32 21.05
C LEU A 192 -5.22 -1.41 21.30
N LYS A 193 -5.79 -0.59 22.19
CA LYS A 193 -7.24 -0.56 22.48
C LYS A 193 -8.06 -0.47 21.19
N GLY A 194 -9.07 -1.34 21.06
CA GLY A 194 -9.95 -1.38 19.89
C GLY A 194 -9.54 -2.39 18.81
N MET A 195 -8.56 -3.27 19.07
CA MET A 195 -8.35 -4.47 18.24
C MET A 195 -9.52 -5.45 18.45
N SER A 196 -10.50 -5.42 17.55
CA SER A 196 -11.72 -6.22 17.63
C SER A 196 -11.54 -7.68 17.22
N SER A 197 -10.43 -8.04 16.57
CA SER A 197 -10.13 -9.42 16.17
C SER A 197 -9.33 -10.20 17.22
N LEU A 198 -8.80 -9.53 18.24
CA LEU A 198 -7.94 -10.17 19.24
C LEU A 198 -8.77 -11.08 20.16
N GLN A 199 -8.41 -12.36 20.16
CA GLN A 199 -9.06 -13.44 20.91
C GLN A 199 -8.15 -14.04 21.98
N GLU A 200 -6.84 -14.07 21.73
CA GLU A 200 -5.83 -14.58 22.65
C GLU A 200 -4.80 -13.49 23.00
N LEU A 201 -4.55 -13.31 24.29
CA LEU A 201 -3.53 -12.40 24.81
C LEU A 201 -2.73 -13.11 25.90
N VAL A 202 -1.40 -13.07 25.81
CA VAL A 202 -0.51 -13.60 26.84
C VAL A 202 0.34 -12.46 27.43
N LEU A 203 0.15 -12.18 28.72
CA LEU A 203 0.89 -11.19 29.51
C LEU A 203 1.71 -11.85 30.64
N GLU A 204 1.62 -13.16 30.82
CA GLU A 204 2.34 -13.93 31.83
C GLU A 204 3.82 -13.50 31.97
N GLY A 205 4.32 -13.41 33.20
CA GLY A 205 5.71 -13.03 33.49
C GLY A 205 6.00 -11.53 33.37
N ASN A 206 4.98 -10.69 33.17
CA ASN A 206 5.11 -9.24 33.26
C ASN A 206 4.74 -8.69 34.66
N PRO A 207 5.41 -7.63 35.14
CA PRO A 207 5.06 -6.99 36.43
C PRO A 207 3.62 -6.51 36.55
N VAL A 208 2.95 -6.19 35.43
CA VAL A 208 1.53 -5.80 35.42
C VAL A 208 0.63 -6.89 36.01
N CYS A 209 0.94 -8.17 35.81
CA CYS A 209 0.13 -9.28 36.32
C CYS A 209 0.15 -9.34 37.86
N SER A 210 1.30 -9.03 38.48
CA SER A 210 1.44 -8.96 39.95
C SER A 210 0.87 -7.68 40.57
N SER A 211 0.35 -6.74 39.76
CA SER A 211 -0.22 -5.49 40.27
C SER A 211 -1.71 -5.61 40.63
N TYR A 212 -2.31 -6.80 40.41
CA TYR A 212 -3.71 -7.09 40.69
C TYR A 212 -3.78 -8.23 41.72
N ASP A 213 -4.41 -7.98 42.86
CA ASP A 213 -4.63 -9.00 43.90
C ASP A 213 -5.79 -9.94 43.52
N ASP A 214 -6.77 -9.42 42.76
CA ASP A 214 -7.94 -10.16 42.27
C ASP A 214 -7.82 -10.44 40.76
N LYS A 215 -7.98 -11.72 40.40
CA LYS A 215 -8.03 -12.17 39.01
C LYS A 215 -9.18 -11.53 38.25
N THR A 216 -10.32 -11.26 38.89
CA THR A 216 -11.47 -10.65 38.24
C THR A 216 -11.21 -9.20 37.85
N GLU A 217 -10.48 -8.44 38.67
CA GLU A 217 -10.05 -7.08 38.34
C GLU A 217 -9.08 -7.07 37.15
N TYR A 218 -8.12 -8.00 37.14
CA TYR A 218 -7.18 -8.19 36.03
C TYR A 218 -7.90 -8.51 34.71
N ILE A 219 -8.82 -9.48 34.73
CA ILE A 219 -9.64 -9.86 33.56
C ILE A 219 -10.48 -8.68 33.07
N SER A 220 -11.07 -7.92 34.00
CA SER A 220 -11.92 -6.76 33.67
C SER A 220 -11.10 -5.65 33.01
N ALA A 221 -9.89 -5.38 33.51
CA ALA A 221 -8.98 -4.40 32.93
C ALA A 221 -8.54 -4.79 31.51
N VAL A 222 -8.26 -6.07 31.26
CA VAL A 222 -7.97 -6.58 29.91
C VAL A 222 -9.19 -6.44 28.99
N ARG A 223 -10.39 -6.85 29.44
CA ARG A 223 -11.62 -6.79 28.65
C ARG A 223 -12.10 -5.38 28.34
N GLU A 224 -11.79 -4.40 29.19
CA GLU A 224 -12.04 -2.99 28.89
C GLU A 224 -11.25 -2.51 27.65
N ARG A 225 -10.14 -3.19 27.31
CA ARG A 225 -9.33 -2.92 26.12
C ARG A 225 -9.63 -3.84 24.94
N PHE A 226 -9.85 -5.12 25.24
CA PHE A 226 -10.06 -6.18 24.28
C PHE A 226 -11.29 -7.02 24.68
N PRO A 227 -12.51 -6.54 24.38
CA PRO A 227 -13.74 -7.20 24.84
C PRO A 227 -13.90 -8.64 24.33
N LYS A 228 -13.33 -8.97 23.17
CA LYS A 228 -13.44 -10.27 22.49
C LYS A 228 -12.37 -11.30 22.92
N VAL A 229 -11.53 -10.99 23.91
CA VAL A 229 -10.52 -11.94 24.42
C VAL A 229 -11.19 -13.07 25.19
N ILE A 230 -10.91 -14.29 24.74
CA ILE A 230 -11.40 -15.57 25.27
C ILE A 230 -10.28 -16.40 25.89
N LEU A 231 -9.02 -16.22 25.48
CA LEU A 231 -7.85 -16.82 26.11
C LEU A 231 -6.95 -15.71 26.69
N LEU A 232 -6.72 -15.75 28.00
CA LEU A 232 -5.79 -14.86 28.68
C LEU A 232 -4.82 -15.69 29.52
N ASP A 233 -3.52 -15.52 29.27
CA ASP A 233 -2.45 -16.26 29.96
C ASP A 233 -2.70 -17.78 29.96
N HIS A 234 -3.08 -18.31 28.79
CA HIS A 234 -3.44 -19.71 28.56
C HIS A 234 -4.68 -20.22 29.32
N ASN A 235 -5.42 -19.33 30.00
CA ASN A 235 -6.68 -19.66 30.67
C ASN A 235 -7.88 -19.21 29.82
N GLU A 236 -8.86 -20.10 29.67
CA GLU A 236 -10.14 -19.75 29.07
C GLU A 236 -10.92 -18.80 30.00
N LEU A 237 -11.38 -17.69 29.43
CA LEU A 237 -12.20 -16.72 30.12
C LEU A 237 -13.68 -17.00 29.86
N PRO A 238 -14.57 -16.74 30.85
CA PRO A 238 -16.01 -16.87 30.65
C PRO A 238 -16.47 -15.99 29.49
N PRO A 239 -17.50 -16.36 28.71
CA PRO A 239 -17.89 -15.63 27.50
C PRO A 239 -17.99 -14.11 27.74
N PRO A 240 -17.50 -13.26 26.81
CA PRO A 240 -17.72 -11.83 26.89
C PRO A 240 -19.21 -11.55 27.07
N ILE A 241 -19.57 -10.67 28.00
CA ILE A 241 -20.93 -10.17 28.12
C ILE A 241 -21.14 -9.18 26.96
N SER A 242 -21.35 -9.69 25.74
CA SER A 242 -21.72 -8.89 24.59
C SER A 242 -23.19 -9.13 24.27
N PHE A 243 -23.99 -8.05 24.30
CA PHE A 243 -25.22 -7.99 23.54
C PHE A 243 -24.82 -7.86 22.06
N ASP A 244 -24.56 -9.00 21.44
CA ASP A 244 -24.25 -9.04 20.01
C ASP A 244 -25.54 -8.70 19.25
N LEU A 245 -25.62 -7.47 18.75
CA LEU A 245 -26.71 -7.04 17.86
C LEU A 245 -26.54 -7.61 16.43
N GLY A 246 -25.57 -8.49 16.18
CA GLY A 246 -25.51 -9.29 14.95
C GLY A 246 -25.31 -8.48 13.68
N VAL A 247 -24.80 -7.25 13.77
CA VAL A 247 -24.57 -6.39 12.61
C VAL A 247 -23.07 -6.38 12.28
N GLU A 248 -22.54 -7.52 11.83
CA GLU A 248 -21.37 -7.48 10.95
C GLU A 248 -21.86 -7.06 9.55
N GLU A 249 -22.09 -5.77 9.36
CA GLU A 249 -22.36 -5.20 8.05
C GLU A 249 -21.05 -5.19 7.25
N THR A 250 -20.77 -6.29 6.56
CA THR A 250 -19.75 -6.30 5.50
C THR A 250 -20.31 -5.52 4.31
N MET A 251 -19.62 -4.44 3.93
CA MET A 251 -19.92 -3.72 2.69
C MET A 251 -19.88 -4.70 1.50
N PRO A 252 -20.84 -4.65 0.57
CA PRO A 252 -20.79 -5.45 -0.65
C PRO A 252 -19.50 -5.16 -1.43
N LEU A 253 -18.92 -6.22 -2.02
CA LEU A 253 -17.75 -6.10 -2.88
C LEU A 253 -18.05 -5.19 -4.09
N SER A 254 -17.18 -4.20 -4.31
CA SER A 254 -17.26 -3.34 -5.49
C SER A 254 -16.95 -4.13 -6.76
N LYS A 255 -17.82 -4.01 -7.78
CA LYS A 255 -17.61 -4.55 -9.12
C LYS A 255 -17.16 -3.42 -10.06
N PRO A 256 -16.41 -3.73 -11.14
CA PRO A 256 -15.89 -2.72 -12.05
C PRO A 256 -16.97 -2.07 -12.92
N SER A 257 -17.83 -2.86 -13.56
CA SER A 257 -18.91 -2.38 -14.43
C SER A 257 -20.14 -3.27 -14.26
N TYR A 258 -21.32 -2.72 -14.53
CA TYR A 258 -22.59 -3.44 -14.55
C TYR A 258 -23.36 -3.20 -15.85
N PHE A 259 -23.67 -4.30 -16.54
CA PHE A 259 -24.57 -4.33 -17.69
C PHE A 259 -25.66 -5.40 -17.44
N PRO A 260 -26.94 -5.09 -17.72
CA PRO A 260 -28.03 -6.04 -17.49
C PRO A 260 -28.05 -7.21 -18.49
N SER A 261 -27.47 -7.04 -19.67
CA SER A 261 -27.31 -8.11 -20.67
C SER A 261 -26.12 -7.83 -21.59
N GLU A 262 -25.65 -8.85 -22.32
CA GLU A 262 -24.53 -8.71 -23.26
C GLU A 262 -24.93 -7.87 -24.49
N GLU A 263 -26.20 -7.91 -24.91
CA GLU A 263 -26.73 -7.08 -26.00
C GLU A 263 -26.69 -5.59 -25.61
N VAL A 264 -27.11 -5.26 -24.39
CA VAL A 264 -27.03 -3.89 -23.86
C VAL A 264 -25.58 -3.44 -23.77
N LYS A 265 -24.68 -4.32 -23.33
CA LYS A 265 -23.25 -4.04 -23.29
C LYS A 265 -22.68 -3.71 -24.66
N GLN A 266 -22.98 -4.51 -25.69
CA GLN A 266 -22.52 -4.24 -27.06
C GLN A 266 -22.99 -2.88 -27.57
N VAL A 267 -24.27 -2.57 -27.37
CA VAL A 267 -24.88 -1.29 -27.75
C VAL A 267 -24.20 -0.12 -27.04
N VAL A 268 -24.04 -0.20 -25.72
CA VAL A 268 -23.45 0.89 -24.92
C VAL A 268 -21.96 1.06 -25.27
N VAL A 269 -21.21 -0.02 -25.43
CA VAL A 269 -19.78 0.05 -25.82
C VAL A 269 -19.64 0.71 -27.20
N GLN A 270 -20.43 0.28 -28.19
CA GLN A 270 -20.42 0.87 -29.52
C GLN A 270 -20.79 2.37 -29.49
N PHE A 271 -21.79 2.74 -28.70
CA PHE A 271 -22.15 4.14 -28.48
C PHE A 271 -20.98 4.94 -27.91
N LEU A 272 -20.29 4.42 -26.88
CA LEU A 272 -19.18 5.10 -26.23
C LEU A 272 -17.97 5.26 -27.16
N GLU A 273 -17.64 4.22 -27.94
CA GLU A 273 -16.57 4.30 -28.94
C GLU A 273 -16.82 5.41 -29.97
N GLN A 274 -18.03 5.47 -30.52
CA GLN A 274 -18.42 6.51 -31.47
C GLN A 274 -18.44 7.89 -30.82
N TYR A 275 -19.09 8.02 -29.67
CA TYR A 275 -19.23 9.29 -28.96
C TYR A 275 -17.87 9.88 -28.60
N PHE A 276 -16.99 9.10 -27.95
CA PHE A 276 -15.68 9.60 -27.53
C PHE A 276 -14.70 9.78 -28.68
N SER A 277 -14.81 8.99 -29.76
CA SER A 277 -14.04 9.24 -30.98
C SER A 277 -14.33 10.61 -31.59
N ILE A 278 -15.60 11.05 -31.56
CA ILE A 278 -15.98 12.40 -32.02
C ILE A 278 -15.61 13.44 -30.96
N PHE A 279 -15.86 13.16 -29.68
CA PHE A 279 -15.62 14.09 -28.57
C PHE A 279 -14.13 14.50 -28.44
N ASP A 280 -13.21 13.56 -28.67
CA ASP A 280 -11.76 13.80 -28.60
C ASP A 280 -11.15 14.25 -29.93
N SER A 281 -11.97 14.43 -30.96
CA SER A 281 -11.53 15.04 -32.21
C SER A 281 -11.42 16.56 -32.08
N LYS A 282 -10.80 17.21 -33.08
CA LYS A 282 -10.72 18.69 -33.15
C LYS A 282 -12.08 19.35 -33.43
N ASP A 283 -13.02 18.60 -34.01
CA ASP A 283 -14.34 19.11 -34.37
C ASP A 283 -15.44 18.21 -33.82
N ARG A 284 -16.12 18.69 -32.78
CA ARG A 284 -17.19 17.94 -32.12
C ARG A 284 -18.54 18.08 -32.84
N SER A 285 -18.59 18.70 -34.03
CA SER A 285 -19.81 18.93 -34.80
C SER A 285 -20.61 17.65 -35.10
N GLY A 286 -19.91 16.52 -35.29
CA GLY A 286 -20.54 15.20 -35.49
C GLY A 286 -21.43 14.73 -34.33
N LEU A 287 -21.30 15.34 -33.14
CA LEU A 287 -22.21 15.05 -32.03
C LEU A 287 -23.62 15.60 -32.24
N LEU A 288 -23.87 16.48 -33.22
CA LEU A 288 -25.21 17.01 -33.52
C LEU A 288 -26.23 15.91 -33.83
N ASP A 289 -25.78 14.79 -34.40
CA ASP A 289 -26.63 13.65 -34.71
C ASP A 289 -26.84 12.72 -33.50
N ALA A 290 -26.01 12.86 -32.46
CA ALA A 290 -26.13 12.10 -31.21
C ALA A 290 -27.09 12.73 -30.19
N TYR A 291 -27.38 14.04 -30.29
CA TYR A 291 -28.29 14.74 -29.37
C TYR A 291 -29.66 14.97 -29.98
N HIS A 292 -30.69 14.78 -29.16
CA HIS A 292 -32.07 15.12 -29.50
C HIS A 292 -32.25 16.65 -29.62
N ASP A 293 -33.23 17.11 -30.42
CA ASP A 293 -33.50 18.54 -30.62
C ASP A 293 -33.80 19.29 -29.32
N ASN A 294 -34.41 18.61 -28.36
CA ASN A 294 -34.74 19.12 -27.01
C ASN A 294 -33.80 18.60 -25.92
N ALA A 295 -32.62 18.09 -26.28
CA ALA A 295 -31.66 17.57 -25.31
C ALA A 295 -31.23 18.66 -24.33
N VAL A 296 -30.85 18.25 -23.12
CA VAL A 296 -30.25 19.15 -22.11
C VAL A 296 -28.89 18.63 -21.66
N PHE A 297 -27.96 19.55 -21.41
CA PHE A 297 -26.62 19.25 -20.93
C PHE A 297 -26.23 20.18 -19.79
N SER A 298 -25.54 19.64 -18.77
CA SER A 298 -24.84 20.46 -17.79
C SER A 298 -23.50 19.87 -17.36
N LEU A 299 -22.55 20.77 -17.06
CA LEU A 299 -21.22 20.44 -16.57
C LEU A 299 -21.11 20.84 -15.10
N THR A 300 -20.57 19.97 -14.26
CA THR A 300 -20.10 20.32 -12.91
C THR A 300 -18.63 20.00 -12.80
N ALA A 301 -17.82 20.96 -12.37
CA ALA A 301 -16.40 20.75 -12.12
C ALA A 301 -16.02 21.26 -10.73
N MET A 302 -15.31 20.44 -9.96
CA MET A 302 -14.78 20.83 -8.66
C MET A 302 -13.52 20.05 -8.28
N LYS A 303 -12.62 20.71 -7.54
CA LYS A 303 -11.51 20.04 -6.87
C LYS A 303 -12.01 19.40 -5.57
N LEU A 304 -11.77 18.10 -5.40
CA LEU A 304 -12.08 17.37 -4.16
C LEU A 304 -10.85 17.33 -3.25
N ALA A 305 -11.07 17.17 -1.94
CA ALA A 305 -9.97 17.12 -0.95
C ALA A 305 -8.98 15.96 -1.20
N THR A 306 -9.47 14.85 -1.76
CA THR A 306 -8.69 13.65 -2.09
C THR A 306 -7.89 13.78 -3.39
N THR A 307 -8.09 14.84 -4.18
CA THR A 307 -7.53 14.97 -5.53
C THR A 307 -6.27 15.84 -5.55
N LYS A 308 -5.28 15.43 -6.36
CA LYS A 308 -3.98 16.10 -6.47
C LYS A 308 -3.93 17.14 -7.58
N THR A 309 -4.66 16.92 -8.69
CA THR A 309 -4.72 17.87 -9.82
C THR A 309 -5.92 18.84 -9.70
N ASP A 310 -5.94 19.87 -10.55
CA ASP A 310 -6.98 20.89 -10.58
C ASP A 310 -7.85 20.77 -11.85
N VAL A 311 -8.98 21.47 -11.86
CA VAL A 311 -10.00 21.50 -12.91
C VAL A 311 -10.36 22.93 -13.33
N LYS A 312 -9.44 23.90 -13.14
CA LYS A 312 -9.66 25.35 -13.36
C LYS A 312 -10.28 25.66 -14.72
N GLU A 313 -9.91 24.92 -15.75
CA GLU A 313 -10.36 25.09 -17.13
C GLU A 313 -11.88 24.88 -17.29
N PHE A 314 -12.49 24.13 -16.38
CA PHE A 314 -13.91 23.80 -16.39
C PHE A 314 -14.72 24.60 -15.34
N GLN A 315 -14.06 25.31 -14.42
CA GLN A 315 -14.73 25.92 -13.26
C GLN A 315 -15.70 27.04 -13.64
N ARG A 316 -15.40 27.81 -14.70
CA ARG A 316 -16.24 28.93 -15.15
C ARG A 316 -17.66 28.47 -15.52
N GLU A 317 -17.75 27.30 -16.14
CA GLU A 317 -18.98 26.71 -16.66
C GLU A 317 -19.63 25.72 -15.68
N SER A 318 -19.03 25.52 -14.49
CA SER A 318 -19.48 24.56 -13.49
C SER A 318 -20.84 24.91 -12.88
N ARG A 319 -21.83 24.02 -12.98
CA ARG A 319 -23.20 24.17 -12.48
C ARG A 319 -23.43 23.40 -11.18
N ASN A 320 -22.67 23.72 -10.14
CA ASN A 320 -22.89 23.16 -8.81
C ASN A 320 -24.00 23.93 -8.06
N LEU A 321 -25.23 23.42 -8.03
CA LEU A 321 -26.38 24.09 -7.42
C LEU A 321 -26.25 24.31 -5.90
N ALA A 322 -25.39 23.55 -5.22
CA ALA A 322 -25.10 23.76 -3.80
C ALA A 322 -24.24 25.01 -3.55
N ARG A 323 -23.51 25.49 -4.56
CA ARG A 323 -22.65 26.70 -4.48
C ARG A 323 -23.17 27.86 -5.31
N LEU A 324 -23.79 27.56 -6.44
CA LEU A 324 -24.32 28.55 -7.36
C LEU A 324 -25.73 28.92 -6.91
N THR A 325 -25.91 30.10 -6.32
CA THR A 325 -27.20 30.57 -5.79
C THR A 325 -27.98 31.47 -6.77
N ASN A 326 -27.28 32.19 -7.66
CA ASN A 326 -27.89 33.09 -8.64
C ASN A 326 -28.72 32.31 -9.69
N SER A 327 -30.00 32.67 -9.83
CA SER A 327 -30.96 31.97 -10.71
C SER A 327 -30.62 32.07 -12.19
N ASP A 328 -30.20 33.25 -12.66
CA ASP A 328 -29.85 33.46 -14.06
C ASP A 328 -28.62 32.64 -14.44
N ALA A 329 -27.59 32.65 -13.60
CA ALA A 329 -26.41 31.82 -13.80
C ALA A 329 -26.72 30.31 -13.79
N ARG A 330 -27.71 29.86 -12.99
CA ARG A 330 -28.17 28.46 -13.01
C ARG A 330 -28.83 28.09 -14.34
N ARG A 331 -29.57 29.02 -14.94
CA ARG A 331 -30.21 28.86 -16.25
C ARG A 331 -29.18 28.89 -17.37
N ASP A 332 -28.25 29.85 -17.34
CA ASP A 332 -27.24 30.04 -18.39
C ASP A 332 -26.24 28.87 -18.49
N ARG A 333 -25.96 28.18 -17.37
CA ARG A 333 -25.09 26.99 -17.32
C ARG A 333 -25.81 25.67 -17.68
N LEU A 334 -27.12 25.71 -17.95
CA LEU A 334 -27.86 24.58 -18.51
C LEU A 334 -28.01 24.79 -20.01
N LYS A 335 -27.39 23.93 -20.82
CA LYS A 335 -27.46 24.03 -22.28
C LYS A 335 -28.67 23.25 -22.75
N SER A 336 -29.53 23.90 -23.52
CA SER A 336 -30.78 23.30 -24.02
C SER A 336 -30.80 23.34 -25.55
N GLY A 337 -31.10 22.18 -26.13
CA GLY A 337 -31.11 21.91 -27.57
C GLY A 337 -29.74 21.58 -28.15
N ARG A 338 -29.72 20.64 -29.10
CA ARG A 338 -28.47 20.05 -29.65
C ARG A 338 -27.48 21.08 -30.18
N LEU A 339 -27.95 22.17 -30.83
CA LEU A 339 -27.08 23.22 -31.35
C LEU A 339 -26.30 23.94 -30.24
N ASN A 340 -26.99 24.32 -29.15
CA ASN A 340 -26.37 24.99 -28.01
C ASN A 340 -25.44 24.05 -27.24
N ILE A 341 -25.80 22.77 -27.14
CA ILE A 341 -24.97 21.75 -26.51
C ILE A 341 -23.67 21.59 -27.30
N VAL A 342 -23.72 21.29 -28.59
CA VAL A 342 -22.52 21.06 -29.39
C VAL A 342 -21.68 22.32 -29.55
N SER A 343 -22.31 23.50 -29.67
CA SER A 343 -21.60 24.79 -29.63
C SER A 343 -20.83 24.98 -28.32
N PHE A 344 -21.44 24.64 -27.19
CA PHE A 344 -20.78 24.67 -25.89
C PHE A 344 -19.66 23.63 -25.78
N LEU A 345 -19.90 22.39 -26.23
CA LEU A 345 -18.89 21.35 -26.23
C LEU A 345 -17.67 21.75 -27.06
N ASN A 346 -17.84 22.41 -28.21
CA ASN A 346 -16.73 22.94 -29.00
C ASN A 346 -15.91 24.04 -28.30
N GLN A 347 -16.47 24.72 -27.29
CA GLN A 347 -15.75 25.71 -26.49
C GLN A 347 -14.94 25.09 -25.34
N LEU A 348 -15.23 23.83 -24.97
CA LEU A 348 -14.45 23.13 -23.96
C LEU A 348 -13.04 22.83 -24.49
N PRO A 349 -12.03 22.76 -23.60
CA PRO A 349 -10.68 22.34 -23.98
C PRO A 349 -10.69 21.03 -24.77
N GLU A 350 -9.74 20.87 -25.69
CA GLU A 350 -9.50 19.57 -26.33
C GLU A 350 -9.12 18.53 -25.28
N THR A 351 -9.65 17.31 -25.43
CA THR A 351 -9.47 16.22 -24.47
C THR A 351 -8.93 14.97 -25.13
N ARG A 352 -8.34 14.11 -24.32
CA ARG A 352 -8.03 12.73 -24.65
C ARG A 352 -8.47 11.85 -23.48
N HIS A 353 -9.45 11.01 -23.71
CA HIS A 353 -9.91 10.01 -22.76
C HIS A 353 -9.07 8.73 -22.90
N ASP A 354 -9.00 7.95 -21.83
CA ASP A 354 -8.38 6.63 -21.84
C ASP A 354 -9.48 5.56 -21.74
N PRO A 355 -9.85 4.90 -22.85
CA PRO A 355 -10.89 3.88 -22.85
C PRO A 355 -10.60 2.69 -21.92
N SER A 356 -9.32 2.40 -21.64
CA SER A 356 -8.95 1.30 -20.73
C SER A 356 -9.32 1.59 -19.28
N SER A 357 -9.54 2.86 -18.94
CA SER A 357 -10.00 3.30 -17.61
C SER A 357 -11.51 3.28 -17.44
N PHE A 358 -12.27 3.01 -18.52
CA PHE A 358 -13.72 3.17 -18.49
C PHE A 358 -14.38 2.08 -17.67
N THR A 359 -15.23 2.53 -16.76
CA THR A 359 -16.19 1.69 -16.03
C THR A 359 -17.59 2.22 -16.32
N VAL A 360 -18.55 1.30 -16.40
CA VAL A 360 -19.90 1.64 -16.87
C VAL A 360 -20.93 0.97 -15.99
N ASP A 361 -21.90 1.75 -15.53
CA ASP A 361 -23.08 1.26 -14.82
C ASP A 361 -24.33 1.56 -15.65
N VAL A 362 -25.12 0.53 -15.96
CA VAL A 362 -26.41 0.67 -16.65
C VAL A 362 -27.55 0.37 -15.68
N PRO A 363 -28.01 1.35 -14.87
CA PRO A 363 -29.03 1.12 -13.85
C PRO A 363 -30.44 0.91 -14.40
N LEU A 364 -30.75 1.41 -15.61
CA LEU A 364 -32.09 1.39 -16.17
C LEU A 364 -32.08 1.19 -17.68
N VAL A 365 -32.83 0.17 -18.13
CA VAL A 365 -33.15 -0.06 -19.53
C VAL A 365 -34.65 -0.30 -19.65
N THR A 366 -35.31 0.49 -20.50
CA THR A 366 -36.73 0.35 -20.84
C THR A 366 -36.88 0.47 -22.36
N PRO A 367 -38.03 0.08 -22.95
CA PRO A 367 -38.25 0.21 -24.38
C PRO A 367 -38.16 1.66 -24.92
N THR A 368 -38.31 2.68 -24.06
CA THR A 368 -38.34 4.09 -24.47
C THR A 368 -37.17 4.91 -23.93
N LEU A 369 -36.38 4.35 -23.00
CA LEU A 369 -35.33 5.08 -22.30
C LEU A 369 -34.26 4.13 -21.78
N MET A 370 -33.01 4.51 -21.94
CA MET A 370 -31.86 3.89 -21.27
C MET A 370 -31.06 4.95 -20.52
N CYS A 371 -30.63 4.63 -19.30
CA CYS A 371 -29.71 5.46 -18.53
C CYS A 371 -28.45 4.66 -18.21
N PHE A 372 -27.30 5.29 -18.40
CA PHE A 372 -26.02 4.72 -18.02
C PHE A 372 -25.03 5.81 -17.58
N SER A 373 -24.15 5.41 -16.66
CA SER A 373 -23.08 6.22 -16.09
C SER A 373 -21.74 5.67 -16.56
N VAL A 374 -20.85 6.56 -16.98
CA VAL A 374 -19.50 6.25 -17.45
C VAL A 374 -18.51 6.97 -16.57
N PHE A 375 -17.59 6.22 -15.98
CA PHE A 375 -16.52 6.77 -15.17
C PHE A 375 -15.20 6.50 -15.86
N GLY A 376 -14.26 7.42 -15.75
CA GLY A 376 -12.93 7.22 -16.29
C GLY A 376 -12.02 8.40 -16.04
N ILE A 377 -10.94 8.44 -16.83
CA ILE A 377 -9.95 9.51 -16.78
C ILE A 377 -9.86 10.23 -18.13
N LEU A 378 -9.46 11.50 -18.07
CA LEU A 378 -9.16 12.32 -19.23
C LEU A 378 -7.94 13.20 -18.99
N ARG A 379 -7.30 13.60 -20.08
CA ARG A 379 -6.26 14.62 -20.13
C ARG A 379 -6.66 15.70 -21.11
N LEU A 380 -6.11 16.90 -20.88
CA LEU A 380 -6.26 17.98 -21.84
C LEU A 380 -5.23 17.84 -22.96
N VAL A 381 -5.62 18.27 -24.15
CA VAL A 381 -4.73 18.34 -25.31
C VAL A 381 -4.49 19.81 -25.65
N HIS A 382 -3.23 20.15 -25.92
CA HIS A 382 -2.88 21.48 -26.41
C HIS A 382 -1.90 21.35 -27.58
N LYS A 383 -2.29 21.88 -28.74
CA LYS A 383 -1.51 21.78 -29.99
C LYS A 383 -1.13 20.34 -30.34
N GLY A 384 -2.03 19.39 -30.08
CA GLY A 384 -1.81 17.96 -30.33
C GLY A 384 -1.00 17.23 -29.25
N LEU A 385 -0.54 17.92 -28.20
CA LEU A 385 0.20 17.31 -27.10
C LEU A 385 -0.72 17.00 -25.92
N ILE A 386 -0.64 15.78 -25.41
CA ILE A 386 -1.34 15.37 -24.19
C ILE A 386 -0.63 16.01 -22.98
N LEU A 387 -1.38 16.78 -22.19
CA LEU A 387 -0.88 17.44 -21.00
C LEU A 387 -0.87 16.47 -19.81
N PRO A 388 0.20 16.47 -18.97
CA PRO A 388 0.35 15.50 -17.88
C PRO A 388 -0.78 15.48 -16.84
N PRO A 389 -1.37 16.62 -16.40
CA PRO A 389 -2.39 16.59 -15.36
C PRO A 389 -3.63 15.78 -15.78
N LEU A 390 -3.77 14.61 -15.18
CA LEU A 390 -4.94 13.74 -15.30
C LEU A 390 -6.11 14.34 -14.53
N ARG A 391 -7.32 14.20 -15.07
CA ARG A 391 -8.59 14.50 -14.42
C ARG A 391 -9.46 13.25 -14.45
N SER A 392 -10.35 13.12 -13.47
CA SER A 392 -11.36 12.07 -13.47
C SER A 392 -12.68 12.66 -13.94
N PHE A 393 -13.46 11.87 -14.69
CA PHE A 393 -14.79 12.26 -15.12
C PHE A 393 -15.83 11.22 -14.75
N THR A 394 -17.06 11.69 -14.59
CA THR A 394 -18.27 10.87 -14.57
C THR A 394 -19.27 11.50 -15.53
N ARG A 395 -19.74 10.75 -16.51
CA ARG A 395 -20.82 11.17 -17.41
C ARG A 395 -22.05 10.32 -17.19
N ASN A 396 -23.20 10.94 -17.05
CA ASN A 396 -24.48 10.24 -17.06
C ASN A 396 -25.22 10.59 -18.34
N PHE A 397 -25.62 9.56 -19.07
CA PHE A 397 -26.41 9.68 -20.29
C PHE A 397 -27.82 9.15 -20.05
N PHE A 398 -28.80 9.89 -20.54
CA PHE A 398 -30.16 9.42 -20.74
C PHE A 398 -30.41 9.45 -22.24
N VAL A 399 -30.68 8.29 -22.81
CA VAL A 399 -30.85 8.12 -24.25
C VAL A 399 -32.19 7.48 -24.57
N VAL A 400 -32.78 7.88 -25.69
CA VAL A 400 -34.02 7.31 -26.23
C VAL A 400 -33.72 6.65 -27.59
N PRO A 401 -34.43 5.58 -27.97
CA PRO A 401 -34.28 4.99 -29.30
C PRO A 401 -34.62 6.01 -30.39
N GLN A 402 -33.76 6.14 -31.40
CA GLN A 402 -33.98 6.99 -32.57
C GLN A 402 -33.39 6.32 -33.82
N GLY A 403 -34.25 5.97 -34.79
CA GLY A 403 -33.84 5.21 -35.96
C GLY A 403 -33.27 3.84 -35.56
N THR A 404 -32.06 3.53 -36.03
CA THR A 404 -31.33 2.31 -35.68
C THR A 404 -30.41 2.46 -34.46
N GLY A 405 -30.39 3.64 -33.83
CA GLY A 405 -29.50 3.95 -32.72
C GLY A 405 -30.20 4.64 -31.56
N PHE A 406 -29.46 5.50 -30.88
CA PHE A 406 -29.91 6.19 -29.67
C PHE A 406 -29.59 7.68 -29.75
N SER A 407 -30.47 8.49 -29.16
CA SER A 407 -30.35 9.93 -29.11
C SER A 407 -30.35 10.41 -27.66
N ILE A 408 -29.38 11.24 -27.31
CA ILE A 408 -29.19 11.76 -25.96
C ILE A 408 -30.25 12.83 -25.68
N ILE A 409 -31.04 12.64 -24.63
CA ILE A 409 -32.05 13.61 -24.18
C ILE A 409 -31.59 14.39 -22.94
N ASN A 410 -30.72 13.80 -22.11
CA ASN A 410 -30.13 14.48 -20.95
C ASN A 410 -28.72 13.95 -20.71
N GLU A 411 -27.78 14.86 -20.51
CA GLU A 411 -26.41 14.53 -20.14
C GLU A 411 -25.93 15.40 -18.99
N THR A 412 -25.24 14.76 -18.05
CA THR A 412 -24.46 15.46 -17.03
C THR A 412 -23.01 15.02 -17.10
N LEU A 413 -22.10 15.99 -17.13
CA LEU A 413 -20.66 15.75 -17.06
C LEU A 413 -20.15 16.29 -15.72
N PHE A 414 -19.54 15.41 -14.93
CA PHE A 414 -18.87 15.75 -13.69
C PHE A 414 -17.36 15.56 -13.86
N ILE A 415 -16.57 16.58 -13.55
CA ILE A 415 -15.10 16.56 -13.66
C ILE A 415 -14.46 16.89 -12.31
N THR A 416 -13.51 16.06 -11.90
CA THR A 416 -12.69 16.25 -10.70
C THR A 416 -11.21 16.10 -11.02
N GLY A 417 -10.35 16.48 -10.06
CA GLY A 417 -8.92 16.19 -10.18
C GLY A 417 -8.64 14.68 -10.09
N GLY A 418 -7.46 14.24 -10.53
CA GLY A 418 -6.98 12.87 -10.35
C GLY A 418 -6.53 12.63 -8.91
N THR A 419 -6.86 11.45 -8.38
CA THR A 419 -6.32 10.93 -7.11
C THR A 419 -4.89 10.41 -7.29
N GLU A 420 -4.20 10.15 -6.18
CA GLU A 420 -2.83 9.61 -6.21
C GLU A 420 -2.81 8.20 -6.84
N GLU A 421 -3.81 7.39 -6.52
CA GLU A 421 -4.03 6.05 -7.03
C GLU A 421 -4.27 6.06 -8.55
N GLN A 422 -5.13 6.97 -9.03
CA GLN A 422 -5.38 7.11 -10.47
C GLN A 422 -4.14 7.57 -11.25
N ILE A 423 -3.38 8.52 -10.70
CA ILE A 423 -2.13 9.00 -11.33
C ILE A 423 -1.10 7.87 -11.45
N ARG A 424 -1.02 7.01 -10.42
CA ARG A 424 -0.13 5.85 -10.42
C ARG A 424 -0.58 4.76 -11.39
N ALA A 425 -1.89 4.51 -11.47
CA ALA A 425 -2.45 3.46 -12.33
C ALA A 425 -2.43 3.84 -13.82
N TYR A 426 -2.58 5.13 -14.15
CA TYR A 426 -2.66 5.62 -15.52
C TYR A 426 -1.59 6.69 -15.78
N PRO A 427 -0.33 6.31 -16.06
CA PRO A 427 0.73 7.25 -16.39
C PRO A 427 0.45 8.02 -17.69
N THR A 428 1.13 9.14 -17.89
CA THR A 428 0.95 9.98 -19.09
C THR A 428 1.53 9.25 -20.31
N PRO A 429 0.76 9.11 -21.41
CA PRO A 429 1.29 8.54 -22.65
C PRO A 429 2.45 9.36 -23.21
N GLU A 430 3.43 8.72 -23.83
CA GLU A 430 4.48 9.42 -24.55
C GLU A 430 3.88 10.15 -25.77
N ASN A 431 4.12 11.46 -25.87
CA ASN A 431 3.75 12.23 -27.05
C ASN A 431 4.74 11.89 -28.17
N THR A 432 4.45 10.90 -29.01
CA THR A 432 5.24 10.65 -30.23
C THR A 432 4.96 11.76 -31.25
N PRO A 433 5.97 12.53 -31.70
CA PRO A 433 5.79 13.41 -32.85
C PRO A 433 5.59 12.54 -34.09
N SER A 434 4.44 12.67 -34.74
CA SER A 434 4.21 12.09 -36.06
C SER A 434 5.07 12.81 -37.10
N THR A 435 6.33 12.38 -37.25
CA THR A 435 7.10 12.56 -38.48
C THR A 435 7.10 11.26 -39.24
N SER A 436 6.40 11.28 -40.37
CA SER A 436 6.44 10.27 -41.41
C SER A 436 7.88 9.91 -41.75
N SER A 437 8.32 8.72 -41.35
CA SER A 437 9.44 8.03 -41.99
C SER A 437 9.14 6.55 -41.93
N ALA A 438 9.00 5.95 -43.12
CA ALA A 438 8.92 4.52 -43.28
C ALA A 438 10.19 3.90 -42.72
N ALA A 439 10.07 3.16 -41.62
CA ALA A 439 11.12 2.31 -41.09
C ALA A 439 10.55 0.91 -40.86
N THR A 440 11.31 -0.07 -41.32
CA THR A 440 11.08 -1.50 -41.38
C THR A 440 10.64 -2.11 -40.03
N PRO A 441 9.81 -3.16 -40.03
CA PRO A 441 9.25 -3.75 -38.81
C PRO A 441 10.23 -4.75 -38.21
N THR A 442 10.86 -4.44 -37.07
CA THR A 442 11.65 -5.45 -36.35
C THR A 442 11.74 -5.15 -34.84
N ALA A 443 11.43 -6.16 -34.04
CA ALA A 443 11.55 -6.30 -32.58
C ALA A 443 10.53 -5.62 -31.64
N SER A 444 9.92 -4.47 -31.98
CA SER A 444 8.88 -3.86 -31.12
C SER A 444 7.48 -4.40 -31.39
N THR A 445 7.13 -4.62 -32.66
CA THR A 445 5.83 -5.16 -33.10
C THR A 445 5.59 -6.60 -32.67
N GLU A 446 6.63 -7.43 -32.62
CA GLU A 446 6.51 -8.82 -32.18
C GLU A 446 6.22 -8.92 -30.68
N ARG A 447 6.86 -8.06 -29.88
CA ARG A 447 6.62 -7.97 -28.44
C ARG A 447 5.20 -7.52 -28.13
N ASP A 448 4.72 -6.48 -28.79
CA ASP A 448 3.34 -6.01 -28.63
C ASP A 448 2.31 -7.05 -29.08
N ARG A 449 2.61 -7.83 -30.12
CA ARG A 449 1.77 -8.94 -30.55
C ARG A 449 1.69 -10.03 -29.48
N LEU A 450 2.83 -10.46 -28.93
CA LEU A 450 2.88 -11.48 -27.86
C LEU A 450 2.15 -11.04 -26.60
N ILE A 451 2.31 -9.77 -26.19
CA ILE A 451 1.59 -9.20 -25.04
C ILE A 451 0.08 -9.22 -25.29
N THR A 452 -0.35 -8.78 -26.46
CA THR A 452 -1.78 -8.72 -26.81
C THR A 452 -2.40 -10.11 -26.86
N GLU A 453 -1.67 -11.09 -27.39
CA GLU A 453 -2.11 -12.48 -27.46
C GLU A 453 -2.20 -13.15 -26.08
N LEU A 454 -1.21 -12.92 -25.20
CA LEU A 454 -1.26 -13.41 -23.83
C LEU A 454 -2.40 -12.75 -23.03
N CYS A 455 -2.63 -11.44 -23.19
CA CYS A 455 -3.76 -10.74 -22.56
C CYS A 455 -5.10 -11.35 -22.99
N ALA A 456 -5.27 -11.65 -24.28
CA ALA A 456 -6.50 -12.22 -24.81
C ALA A 456 -6.77 -13.63 -24.26
N GLN A 457 -5.74 -14.45 -24.11
CA GLN A 457 -5.88 -15.84 -23.63
C GLN A 457 -6.03 -15.95 -22.10
N THR A 458 -5.38 -15.06 -21.34
CA THR A 458 -5.31 -15.15 -19.87
C THR A 458 -6.23 -14.16 -19.15
N ARG A 459 -6.78 -13.17 -19.88
CA ARG A 459 -7.50 -12.00 -19.34
C ARG A 459 -6.69 -11.13 -18.38
N MET A 460 -5.36 -11.29 -18.34
CA MET A 460 -4.47 -10.42 -17.58
C MET A 460 -4.42 -9.02 -18.20
N ASN A 461 -4.17 -8.00 -17.38
CA ASN A 461 -3.90 -6.66 -17.89
C ASN A 461 -2.51 -6.60 -18.55
N ARG A 462 -2.32 -5.61 -19.44
CA ARG A 462 -1.13 -5.47 -20.28
C ARG A 462 0.18 -5.47 -19.49
N ALA A 463 0.24 -4.75 -18.37
CA ALA A 463 1.45 -4.65 -17.55
C ALA A 463 1.84 -5.99 -16.88
N PHE A 464 0.85 -6.79 -16.49
CA PHE A 464 1.10 -8.14 -15.97
C PHE A 464 1.50 -9.11 -17.09
N ALA A 465 0.86 -9.04 -18.26
CA ALA A 465 1.23 -9.86 -19.41
C ALA A 465 2.66 -9.56 -19.90
N GLU A 466 3.05 -8.29 -19.91
CA GLU A 466 4.42 -7.85 -20.24
C GLU A 466 5.43 -8.42 -19.25
N ARG A 467 5.22 -8.25 -17.93
CA ARG A 467 6.10 -8.84 -16.90
C ARG A 467 6.14 -10.37 -16.96
N CYS A 468 5.01 -11.01 -17.25
CA CYS A 468 4.94 -12.46 -17.39
C CYS A 468 5.77 -12.95 -18.59
N LEU A 469 5.70 -12.25 -19.72
CA LEU A 469 6.54 -12.55 -20.88
C LEU A 469 8.01 -12.24 -20.62
N GLU A 470 8.35 -11.13 -19.96
CA GLU A 470 9.74 -10.80 -19.59
C GLU A 470 10.38 -11.88 -18.71
N GLN A 471 9.66 -12.39 -17.72
CA GLN A 471 10.14 -13.43 -16.81
C GLN A 471 10.23 -14.81 -17.46
N ASN A 472 9.62 -15.00 -18.63
CA ASN A 472 9.57 -16.26 -19.36
C ASN A 472 10.26 -16.15 -20.74
N ASP A 473 11.27 -15.29 -20.87
CA ASP A 473 12.09 -15.09 -22.08
C ASP A 473 11.27 -14.80 -23.35
N TRP A 474 10.14 -14.09 -23.20
CA TRP A 474 9.18 -13.79 -24.26
C TRP A 474 8.61 -15.04 -24.96
N ASN A 475 8.62 -16.19 -24.28
CA ASN A 475 8.03 -17.43 -24.77
C ASN A 475 6.57 -17.54 -24.29
N ILE A 476 5.63 -17.37 -25.22
CA ILE A 476 4.19 -17.35 -24.91
C ILE A 476 3.67 -18.68 -24.34
N GLN A 477 4.18 -19.83 -24.79
CA GLN A 477 3.73 -21.13 -24.27
C GLN A 477 4.20 -21.37 -22.84
N LYS A 478 5.43 -20.97 -22.51
CA LYS A 478 5.94 -21.03 -21.13
C LYS A 478 5.15 -20.09 -20.22
N ALA A 479 4.94 -18.84 -20.64
CA ALA A 479 4.16 -17.85 -19.89
C ALA A 479 2.73 -18.33 -19.62
N PHE A 480 2.08 -18.96 -20.60
CA PHE A 480 0.74 -19.52 -20.45
C PHE A 480 0.71 -20.76 -19.52
N THR A 481 1.73 -21.61 -19.57
CA THR A 481 1.84 -22.80 -18.70
C THR A 481 2.02 -22.39 -17.25
N VAL A 482 2.94 -21.46 -16.98
CA VAL A 482 3.16 -20.90 -15.63
C VAL A 482 1.90 -20.21 -15.11
N PHE A 483 1.21 -19.44 -15.96
CA PHE A 483 -0.08 -18.84 -15.59
C PHE A 483 -1.14 -19.90 -15.25
N SER A 484 -1.23 -20.97 -16.04
CA SER A 484 -2.21 -22.04 -15.83
C SER A 484 -1.92 -22.84 -14.55
N GLU A 485 -0.66 -23.12 -14.23
CA GLU A 485 -0.27 -23.80 -12.99
C GLU A 485 -0.59 -22.97 -11.74
N ILE A 486 -0.38 -21.65 -11.81
CA ILE A 486 -0.75 -20.71 -10.73
C ILE A 486 -2.27 -20.63 -10.59
N ASN A 487 -3.01 -20.59 -11.69
CA ASN A 487 -4.47 -20.47 -11.67
C ASN A 487 -5.16 -21.78 -11.24
N VAL A 488 -4.60 -22.94 -11.58
CA VAL A 488 -5.05 -24.25 -11.08
C VAL A 488 -4.80 -24.37 -9.58
N SER A 489 -3.63 -23.94 -9.08
CA SER A 489 -3.36 -23.93 -7.63
C SER A 489 -4.32 -23.03 -6.86
N ILE A 490 -4.72 -21.89 -7.44
CA ILE A 490 -5.71 -20.98 -6.84
C ILE A 490 -7.13 -21.57 -6.88
N CYS A 491 -7.52 -22.22 -8.00
CA CYS A 491 -8.80 -22.92 -8.11
C CYS A 491 -8.88 -24.14 -7.18
N GLU A 492 -7.81 -24.91 -7.00
CA GLU A 492 -7.74 -26.02 -6.04
C GLU A 492 -7.82 -25.51 -4.60
N LEU A 493 -7.17 -24.38 -4.28
CA LEU A 493 -7.33 -23.72 -2.97
C LEU A 493 -8.78 -23.26 -2.74
N LEU A 494 -9.41 -22.64 -3.75
CA LEU A 494 -10.79 -22.15 -3.65
C LEU A 494 -11.81 -23.29 -3.54
N MET A 495 -11.61 -24.39 -4.27
CA MET A 495 -12.44 -25.59 -4.17
C MET A 495 -12.26 -26.30 -2.82
N SER A 496 -11.03 -26.34 -2.29
CA SER A 496 -10.76 -26.91 -0.96
C SER A 496 -11.44 -26.10 0.15
N VAL A 497 -11.44 -24.77 0.04
CA VAL A 497 -12.15 -23.87 0.96
C VAL A 497 -13.67 -24.00 0.81
N PHE A 498 -14.18 -24.23 -0.40
CA PHE A 498 -15.61 -24.41 -0.65
C PHE A 498 -16.15 -25.77 -0.14
N PHE A 499 -15.37 -26.85 -0.27
CA PHE A 499 -15.75 -28.16 0.29
C PHE A 499 -15.67 -28.20 1.82
N LEU A 500 -14.69 -27.53 2.44
CA LEU A 500 -14.65 -27.38 3.91
C LEU A 500 -15.84 -26.59 4.46
N ALA A 501 -16.43 -25.69 3.68
CA ALA A 501 -17.61 -24.93 4.08
C ALA A 501 -18.93 -25.72 3.96
N LEU A 502 -18.96 -26.83 3.21
CA LEU A 502 -20.16 -27.68 3.03
C LEU A 502 -20.21 -28.88 3.99
N GLU A 503 -19.10 -29.27 4.63
CA GLU A 503 -19.07 -30.34 5.65
C GLU A 503 -19.38 -29.85 7.09
N VAL A 504 -19.57 -28.54 7.30
CA VAL A 504 -19.93 -27.95 8.60
C VAL A 504 -21.33 -27.30 8.58
N GLY A 505 -22.19 -27.72 7.64
CA GLY A 505 -23.59 -27.30 7.53
C GLY A 505 -24.55 -28.33 8.11
#